data_AF-A0A7C1SBY4-F1
#
_entry.id   AF-A0A7C1SBY4-F1
#
_cell.length_a   1.000
_cell.length_b   1.000
_cell.length_c   1.000
_cell.angle_alpha   90.00
_cell.angle_beta   90.00
_cell.angle_gamma   90.00
#
_symmetry.space_group_name_H-M   'P 1'
#
loop_
_entity.id
_entity.type
_entity.pdbx_description
1 polymer ?
#
loop_
_entity_poly.entity_id
_entity_poly.type
_entity_poly.pdbx_seq_one_letter_code
_entity_poly.pdbx_strand_id
1 'polypeptide(L)'
;MPKVKINCVICNKEKTIYPSDIKHAKNGKICCSVKCRREWVARLNSLSMGGNGILRPKKEKDAEYYSKNLESHREKSKEYYWKNRDKILAQKKAKDREAKEIVVKAYGGKCECCGESIIEFLTIDHINGDGHLHRRKVGKGRKIYQDLINLGFPKDNYRLLCFNCNITRGFYGYCPHHPDNKQDISHVPFNPGRKRTVQAFS
;
A
#
# COMPACT_ATOMS: atom_id res chain seq x y z
N MET A 1 -3.65 -64.86 16.66
CA MET A 1 -2.31 -64.32 16.29
C MET A 1 -1.90 -63.27 17.31
N PRO A 2 -0.67 -63.31 17.86
CA PRO A 2 -0.19 -62.29 18.78
C PRO A 2 -0.08 -60.94 18.04
N LYS A 3 -0.51 -59.87 18.70
CA LYS A 3 -0.33 -58.51 18.18
C LYS A 3 1.13 -58.10 18.31
N VAL A 4 1.61 -57.29 17.38
CA VAL A 4 3.00 -56.80 17.33
C VAL A 4 3.04 -55.30 17.60
N LYS A 5 4.12 -54.84 18.24
CA LYS A 5 4.37 -53.42 18.51
C LYS A 5 5.18 -52.82 17.37
N ILE A 6 4.74 -51.68 16.84
CA ILE A 6 5.45 -50.93 15.80
C ILE A 6 5.43 -49.43 16.11
N ASN A 7 6.45 -48.72 15.67
CA ASN A 7 6.53 -47.27 15.79
C ASN A 7 5.96 -46.55 14.57
N CYS A 8 5.23 -45.46 14.81
CA CYS A 8 4.73 -44.61 13.75
C CYS A 8 5.87 -43.91 12.99
N VAL A 9 5.85 -43.97 11.66
CA VAL A 9 6.87 -43.35 10.79
C VAL A 9 6.93 -41.80 10.82
N ILE A 10 6.01 -41.13 11.53
CA ILE A 10 5.95 -39.66 11.64
C ILE A 10 6.21 -39.17 13.05
N CYS A 11 5.53 -39.73 14.06
CA CYS A 11 5.63 -39.26 15.45
C CYS A 11 6.33 -40.24 16.39
N ASN A 12 6.82 -41.37 15.87
CA ASN A 12 7.50 -42.43 16.60
C ASN A 12 6.70 -43.07 17.76
N LYS A 13 5.41 -42.77 17.90
CA LYS A 13 4.55 -43.41 18.92
C LYS A 13 4.39 -44.90 18.64
N GLU A 14 4.54 -45.70 19.69
CA GLU A 14 4.30 -47.14 19.67
C GLU A 14 2.81 -47.44 19.44
N LYS A 15 2.52 -48.45 18.62
CA LYS A 15 1.17 -48.95 18.38
C LYS A 15 1.19 -50.47 18.28
N THR A 16 0.22 -51.09 18.93
CA THR A 16 -0.01 -52.52 18.87
C THR A 16 -0.99 -52.85 17.73
N ILE A 17 -0.56 -53.61 16.73
CA ILE A 17 -1.33 -53.93 15.51
C ILE A 17 -1.34 -55.43 15.23
N TYR A 18 -2.19 -55.88 14.30
CA TYR A 18 -2.14 -57.26 13.84
C TYR A 18 -1.05 -57.42 12.76
N PRO A 19 -0.35 -58.57 12.69
CA PRO A 19 0.63 -58.82 11.65
C PRO A 19 0.10 -58.69 10.20
N SER A 20 -1.20 -58.92 9.99
CA SER A 20 -1.88 -58.68 8.71
C SER A 20 -1.85 -57.21 8.28
N ASP A 21 -1.92 -56.27 9.22
CA ASP A 21 -1.90 -54.83 8.94
C ASP A 21 -0.56 -54.37 8.35
N ILE A 22 0.53 -55.08 8.68
CA ILE A 22 1.87 -54.84 8.12
C ILE A 22 1.94 -55.28 6.66
N LYS A 23 1.34 -56.44 6.32
CA LYS A 23 1.34 -56.98 4.95
C LYS A 23 0.61 -56.06 3.96
N HIS A 24 -0.41 -55.35 4.43
CA HIS A 24 -1.18 -54.40 3.60
C HIS A 24 -0.62 -52.97 3.64
N ALA A 25 0.40 -52.70 4.47
CA ALA A 25 1.05 -51.39 4.52
C ALA A 25 2.05 -51.24 3.36
N LYS A 26 1.88 -50.19 2.55
CA LYS A 26 2.82 -49.87 1.46
C LYS A 26 4.24 -49.69 2.02
N ASN A 27 5.17 -50.56 1.61
CA ASN A 27 6.56 -50.62 2.07
C ASN A 27 6.73 -50.79 3.60
N GLY A 28 5.78 -51.44 4.29
CA GLY A 28 5.85 -51.69 5.73
C GLY A 28 5.73 -50.43 6.62
N LYS A 29 5.38 -49.27 6.05
CA LYS A 29 5.29 -48.00 6.78
C LYS A 29 3.93 -47.81 7.41
N ILE A 30 3.89 -47.64 8.74
CA ILE A 30 2.65 -47.56 9.52
C ILE A 30 2.54 -46.23 10.25
N CYS A 31 1.32 -45.67 10.26
CA CYS A 31 0.99 -44.42 10.94
C CYS A 31 0.04 -44.67 12.11
N CYS A 32 0.25 -43.98 13.24
CA CYS A 32 -0.60 -44.17 14.43
C CYS A 32 -2.02 -43.59 14.24
N SER A 33 -2.16 -42.56 13.40
CA SER A 33 -3.41 -41.81 13.18
C SER A 33 -3.57 -41.36 11.72
N VAL A 34 -4.80 -40.94 11.36
CA VAL A 34 -5.10 -40.32 10.05
C VAL A 34 -4.27 -39.05 9.84
N LYS A 35 -4.03 -38.26 10.90
CA LYS A 35 -3.19 -37.06 10.86
C LYS A 35 -1.75 -37.41 10.43
N CYS A 36 -1.14 -38.40 11.09
CA CYS A 36 0.20 -38.87 10.72
C CYS A 36 0.23 -39.44 9.30
N ARG A 37 -0.82 -40.15 8.87
CA ARG A 37 -0.90 -40.66 7.50
C ARG A 37 -0.94 -39.53 6.46
N ARG A 38 -1.75 -38.49 6.69
CA ARG A 38 -1.82 -37.31 5.82
C ARG A 38 -0.47 -36.59 5.73
N GLU A 39 0.18 -36.40 6.87
CA GLU A 39 1.50 -35.77 6.93
C GLU A 39 2.55 -36.60 6.17
N TRP A 40 2.58 -37.91 6.38
CA TRP A 40 3.47 -38.82 5.66
C TRP A 40 3.28 -38.74 4.14
N VAL A 41 2.03 -38.79 3.66
CA VAL A 41 1.71 -38.63 2.23
C VAL A 41 2.18 -37.26 1.72
N ALA A 42 1.96 -36.19 2.48
CA ALA A 42 2.40 -34.85 2.08
C ALA A 42 3.94 -34.75 1.98
N ARG A 43 4.68 -35.37 2.91
CA ARG A 43 6.15 -35.43 2.85
C ARG A 43 6.62 -36.21 1.62
N LEU A 44 6.00 -37.35 1.33
CA LEU A 44 6.31 -38.15 0.14
C LEU A 44 6.03 -37.39 -1.16
N ASN A 45 4.90 -36.70 -1.26
CA ASN A 45 4.58 -35.88 -2.41
C ASN A 45 5.58 -34.73 -2.58
N SER A 46 6.05 -34.14 -1.47
CA SER A 46 7.11 -33.15 -1.54
C SER A 46 8.39 -33.74 -2.13
N LEU A 47 8.78 -34.95 -1.74
CA LEU A 47 9.98 -35.63 -2.27
C LEU A 47 9.83 -36.00 -3.75
N SER A 48 8.67 -36.53 -4.15
CA SER A 48 8.41 -36.92 -5.54
C SER A 48 8.42 -35.73 -6.51
N MET A 49 8.12 -34.53 -6.00
CA MET A 49 8.15 -33.28 -6.77
C MET A 49 9.53 -32.56 -6.66
N GLY A 50 10.57 -33.22 -6.17
CA GLY A 50 11.92 -32.66 -6.06
C GLY A 50 12.15 -31.73 -4.85
N GLY A 51 11.22 -31.70 -3.89
CA GLY A 51 11.39 -31.02 -2.60
C GLY A 51 12.14 -31.88 -1.58
N ASN A 52 12.34 -31.34 -0.37
CA ASN A 52 13.14 -31.96 0.69
C ASN A 52 12.31 -32.75 1.73
N GLY A 53 11.01 -32.93 1.50
CA GLY A 53 10.13 -33.62 2.45
C GLY A 53 9.78 -32.81 3.70
N ILE A 54 10.29 -31.59 3.85
CA ILE A 54 9.96 -30.69 4.96
C ILE A 54 8.70 -29.90 4.59
N LEU A 55 7.63 -30.13 5.36
CA LEU A 55 6.37 -29.42 5.19
C LEU A 55 6.49 -28.02 5.77
N ARG A 56 6.21 -27.02 4.92
CA ARG A 56 6.24 -25.60 5.26
C ARG A 56 4.91 -24.96 4.91
N PRO A 57 4.44 -23.96 5.68
CA PRO A 57 3.30 -23.13 5.33
C PRO A 57 3.45 -22.51 3.94
N LYS A 58 2.33 -22.27 3.24
CA LYS A 58 2.32 -21.63 1.92
C LYS A 58 3.07 -20.29 1.94
N LYS A 59 2.84 -19.47 2.98
CA LYS A 59 3.49 -18.16 3.15
C LYS A 59 5.02 -18.24 3.14
N GLU A 60 5.61 -19.25 3.79
CA GLU A 60 7.06 -19.44 3.81
C GLU A 60 7.60 -19.89 2.46
N LYS A 61 6.89 -20.80 1.79
CA LYS A 61 7.25 -21.26 0.44
C LYS A 61 7.21 -20.11 -0.57
N ASP A 62 6.17 -19.30 -0.52
CA ASP A 62 6.02 -18.13 -1.40
C ASP A 62 7.14 -17.11 -1.11
N ALA A 63 7.43 -16.82 0.16
CA ALA A 63 8.51 -15.91 0.54
C ALA A 63 9.89 -16.37 0.02
N GLU A 64 10.21 -17.67 0.16
CA GLU A 64 11.44 -18.25 -0.36
C GLU A 64 11.50 -18.22 -1.89
N TYR A 65 10.37 -18.51 -2.55
CA TYR A 65 10.28 -18.44 -4.00
C TYR A 65 10.56 -17.01 -4.50
N TYR A 66 9.89 -16.01 -3.92
CA TYR A 66 10.09 -14.61 -4.30
C TYR A 66 11.50 -14.10 -3.99
N SER A 67 12.10 -14.51 -2.87
CA SER A 67 13.46 -14.10 -2.52
C SER A 67 14.49 -14.66 -3.51
N LYS A 68 14.35 -15.93 -3.89
CA LYS A 68 15.21 -16.59 -4.89
C LYS A 68 15.05 -16.02 -6.31
N ASN A 69 13.86 -15.51 -6.65
CA ASN A 69 13.54 -15.03 -7.99
C ASN A 69 13.40 -13.49 -8.07
N LEU A 70 13.92 -12.77 -7.08
CA LEU A 70 13.69 -11.32 -6.94
C LEU A 70 14.10 -10.53 -8.19
N GLU A 71 15.27 -10.84 -8.74
CA GLU A 71 15.80 -10.18 -9.94
C GLU A 71 14.94 -10.45 -11.17
N SER A 72 14.64 -11.72 -11.46
CA SER A 72 13.74 -12.09 -12.58
C SER A 72 12.36 -11.43 -12.44
N HIS A 73 11.80 -11.35 -11.25
CA HIS A 73 10.54 -10.65 -11.02
C HIS A 73 10.64 -9.14 -11.28
N ARG A 74 11.75 -8.50 -10.87
CA ARG A 74 12.01 -7.09 -11.14
C ARG A 74 12.16 -6.82 -12.63
N GLU A 75 12.89 -7.67 -13.35
CA GLU A 75 13.08 -7.57 -14.80
C GLU A 75 11.76 -7.71 -15.53
N LYS A 76 10.98 -8.76 -15.22
CA LYS A 76 9.63 -8.95 -15.80
C LYS A 76 8.70 -7.77 -15.51
N SER A 77 8.76 -7.23 -14.29
CA SER A 77 7.97 -6.03 -13.91
C SER A 77 8.40 -4.80 -14.71
N LYS A 78 9.71 -4.59 -14.88
CA LYS A 78 10.27 -3.51 -15.70
C LYS A 78 9.86 -3.65 -17.16
N GLU A 79 10.01 -4.84 -17.73
CA GLU A 79 9.61 -5.15 -19.10
C GLU A 79 8.12 -4.91 -19.32
N TYR A 80 7.28 -5.40 -18.40
CA TYR A 80 5.83 -5.15 -18.42
C TYR A 80 5.52 -3.66 -18.38
N TYR A 81 6.19 -2.90 -17.51
CA TYR A 81 6.01 -1.45 -17.42
C TYR A 81 6.37 -0.77 -18.74
N TRP A 82 7.51 -1.06 -19.35
CA TRP A 82 7.92 -0.44 -20.61
C TRP A 82 6.98 -0.81 -21.76
N LYS A 83 6.58 -2.08 -21.86
CA LYS A 83 5.62 -2.56 -22.86
C LYS A 83 4.24 -1.91 -22.73
N ASN A 84 3.83 -1.52 -21.51
CA ASN A 84 2.50 -0.98 -21.23
C ASN A 84 2.54 0.49 -20.76
N ARG A 85 3.65 1.19 -20.96
CA ARG A 85 3.94 2.48 -20.33
C ARG A 85 2.82 3.48 -20.58
N ASP A 86 2.46 3.68 -21.84
CA ASP A 86 1.50 4.72 -22.22
C ASP A 86 0.10 4.40 -21.70
N LYS A 87 -0.30 3.11 -21.72
CA LYS A 87 -1.56 2.65 -21.11
C LYS A 87 -1.57 2.90 -19.60
N ILE A 88 -0.48 2.57 -18.89
CA ILE A 88 -0.35 2.78 -17.44
C ILE A 88 -0.43 4.28 -17.10
N LEU A 89 0.28 5.12 -17.87
CA LEU A 89 0.29 6.57 -17.67
C LEU A 89 -1.07 7.20 -17.99
N ALA A 90 -1.74 6.79 -19.07
CA ALA A 90 -3.07 7.26 -19.43
C ALA A 90 -4.11 6.90 -18.35
N GLN A 91 -4.10 5.64 -17.87
CA GLN A 91 -4.96 5.21 -16.77
C GLN A 91 -4.68 5.96 -15.48
N LYS A 92 -3.41 6.21 -15.15
CA LYS A 92 -3.04 7.03 -13.98
C LYS A 92 -3.56 8.46 -14.14
N LYS A 93 -3.37 9.09 -15.30
CA LYS A 93 -3.85 10.45 -15.57
C LYS A 93 -5.37 10.55 -15.45
N ALA A 94 -6.11 9.57 -15.98
CA ALA A 94 -7.56 9.50 -15.86
C ALA A 94 -8.01 9.42 -14.39
N LYS A 95 -7.42 8.51 -13.60
CA LYS A 95 -7.72 8.37 -12.16
C LYS A 95 -7.36 9.60 -11.34
N ASP A 96 -6.24 10.24 -11.65
CA ASP A 96 -5.81 11.47 -10.99
C ASP A 96 -6.79 12.62 -11.31
N ARG A 97 -7.29 12.68 -12.56
CA ARG A 97 -8.30 13.68 -13.00
C ARG A 97 -9.65 13.45 -12.33
N GLU A 98 -10.16 12.23 -12.36
CA GLU A 98 -11.45 11.85 -11.75
C GLU A 98 -11.49 12.21 -10.26
N ALA A 99 -10.46 11.83 -9.50
CA ALA A 99 -10.38 12.16 -8.08
C ALA A 99 -10.33 13.69 -7.84
N LYS A 100 -9.63 14.43 -8.71
CA LYS A 100 -9.57 15.89 -8.63
C LYS A 100 -10.93 16.53 -8.90
N GLU A 101 -11.65 16.06 -9.92
CA GLU A 101 -12.98 16.58 -10.29
C GLU A 101 -14.00 16.37 -9.17
N ILE A 102 -14.02 15.18 -8.56
CA ILE A 102 -14.89 14.87 -7.41
C ILE A 102 -14.62 15.85 -6.26
N VAL A 103 -13.36 16.03 -5.90
CA VAL A 103 -12.96 16.95 -4.82
C VAL A 103 -13.30 18.40 -5.18
N VAL A 104 -12.91 18.87 -6.37
CA VAL A 104 -13.20 20.25 -6.83
C VAL A 104 -14.70 20.53 -6.76
N LYS A 105 -15.54 19.62 -7.27
CA LYS A 105 -17.00 19.75 -7.21
C LYS A 105 -17.49 19.79 -5.77
N ALA A 106 -17.01 18.90 -4.91
CA ALA A 106 -17.41 18.87 -3.51
C ALA A 106 -17.05 20.17 -2.77
N TYR A 107 -15.94 20.83 -3.11
CA TYR A 107 -15.50 22.10 -2.52
C TYR A 107 -15.95 23.34 -3.32
N GLY A 108 -17.04 23.23 -4.08
CA GLY A 108 -17.73 24.39 -4.67
C GLY A 108 -17.29 24.79 -6.09
N GLY A 109 -16.33 24.07 -6.69
CA GLY A 109 -15.97 24.21 -8.11
C GLY A 109 -15.18 25.48 -8.48
N LYS A 110 -14.92 26.38 -7.52
CA LYS A 110 -14.18 27.62 -7.74
C LYS A 110 -13.27 27.95 -6.57
N CYS A 111 -12.25 28.75 -6.85
CA CYS A 111 -11.36 29.32 -5.85
C CYS A 111 -12.17 30.20 -4.89
N GLU A 112 -12.11 29.90 -3.60
CA GLU A 112 -12.77 30.68 -2.54
C GLU A 112 -12.26 32.13 -2.48
N CYS A 113 -11.02 32.38 -2.93
CA CYS A 113 -10.40 33.69 -2.87
C CYS A 113 -10.71 34.60 -4.07
N CYS A 114 -10.54 34.09 -5.30
CA CYS A 114 -10.58 34.91 -6.53
C CYS A 114 -11.59 34.43 -7.57
N GLY A 115 -12.36 33.37 -7.30
CA GLY A 115 -13.40 32.88 -8.19
C GLY A 115 -12.92 32.07 -9.41
N GLU A 116 -11.62 31.84 -9.58
CA GLU A 116 -11.08 30.95 -10.63
C GLU A 116 -11.81 29.60 -10.65
N SER A 117 -12.17 29.09 -11.82
CA SER A 117 -12.98 27.87 -11.98
C SER A 117 -12.34 26.81 -12.87
N ILE A 118 -11.23 27.13 -13.55
CA ILE A 118 -10.47 26.19 -14.37
C ILE A 118 -9.84 25.15 -13.45
N ILE A 119 -10.29 23.89 -13.58
CA ILE A 119 -9.94 22.78 -12.71
C ILE A 119 -8.42 22.56 -12.63
N GLU A 120 -7.69 22.80 -13.71
CA GLU A 120 -6.23 22.73 -13.81
C GLU A 120 -5.54 23.68 -12.84
N PHE A 121 -6.11 24.86 -12.62
CA PHE A 121 -5.58 25.87 -11.70
C PHE A 121 -5.98 25.65 -10.24
N LEU A 122 -7.00 24.83 -9.99
CA LEU A 122 -7.52 24.59 -8.65
C LEU A 122 -6.70 23.55 -7.87
N THR A 123 -6.60 23.76 -6.56
CA THR A 123 -5.90 22.89 -5.61
C THR A 123 -6.55 23.01 -4.23
N ILE A 124 -6.37 21.99 -3.39
CA ILE A 124 -6.80 22.04 -2.00
C ILE A 124 -5.76 22.78 -1.16
N ASP A 125 -6.26 23.66 -0.31
CA ASP A 125 -5.52 24.38 0.71
C ASP A 125 -5.93 23.87 2.11
N HIS A 126 -4.94 23.79 2.99
CA HIS A 126 -5.10 23.38 4.38
C HIS A 126 -5.27 24.64 5.23
N ILE A 127 -6.48 24.90 5.72
CA ILE A 127 -6.82 26.15 6.41
C ILE A 127 -5.90 26.39 7.62
N ASN A 128 -5.53 25.31 8.32
CA ASN A 128 -4.69 25.32 9.52
C ASN A 128 -3.18 25.26 9.23
N GLY A 129 -2.74 25.31 7.97
CA GLY A 129 -1.32 25.24 7.60
C GLY A 129 -0.64 23.88 7.83
N ASP A 130 -1.40 22.83 8.15
CA ASP A 130 -0.93 21.50 8.50
C ASP A 130 -0.71 20.57 7.28
N GLY A 131 -0.72 21.13 6.07
CA GLY A 131 -0.61 20.34 4.84
C GLY A 131 0.67 19.49 4.74
N HIS A 132 1.74 19.86 5.43
CA HIS A 132 2.94 19.04 5.52
C HIS A 132 2.74 17.78 6.37
N LEU A 133 1.94 17.85 7.45
CA LEU A 133 1.56 16.71 8.29
C LEU A 133 0.63 15.78 7.52
N HIS A 134 -0.38 16.33 6.85
CA HIS A 134 -1.27 15.56 6.00
C HIS A 134 -0.47 14.82 4.91
N ARG A 135 0.44 15.51 4.19
CA ARG A 135 1.31 14.87 3.19
C ARG A 135 2.21 13.77 3.74
N ARG A 136 2.68 13.90 4.99
CA ARG A 136 3.47 12.86 5.66
C ARG A 136 2.61 11.63 5.99
N LYS A 137 1.35 11.84 6.40
CA LYS A 137 0.41 10.78 6.77
C LYS A 137 -0.10 9.99 5.56
N VAL A 138 -0.55 10.68 4.50
CA VAL A 138 -1.27 10.02 3.39
C VAL A 138 -0.44 9.92 2.10
N GLY A 139 0.61 10.74 1.97
CA GLY A 139 1.37 10.91 0.74
C GLY A 139 0.97 12.16 -0.06
N LYS A 140 1.28 12.16 -1.36
CA LYS A 140 1.11 13.33 -2.26
C LYS A 140 0.19 13.03 -3.45
N GLY A 141 -0.25 14.08 -4.15
CA GLY A 141 -1.06 13.96 -5.37
C GLY A 141 -2.43 13.35 -5.09
N ARG A 142 -2.86 12.41 -5.94
CA ARG A 142 -4.18 11.75 -5.85
C ARG A 142 -4.51 11.18 -4.46
N LYS A 143 -3.51 10.74 -3.69
CA LYS A 143 -3.77 10.19 -2.34
C LYS A 143 -4.44 11.20 -1.40
N ILE A 144 -4.11 12.48 -1.52
CA ILE A 144 -4.78 13.55 -0.75
C ILE A 144 -6.25 13.63 -1.14
N TYR A 145 -6.55 13.63 -2.44
CA TYR A 145 -7.93 13.66 -2.91
C TYR A 145 -8.73 12.42 -2.45
N GLN A 146 -8.11 11.24 -2.47
CA GLN A 146 -8.74 10.03 -1.96
C GLN A 146 -9.01 10.09 -0.46
N ASP A 147 -8.08 10.64 0.32
CA ASP A 147 -8.28 10.83 1.76
C ASP A 147 -9.46 11.77 2.02
N LEU A 148 -9.56 12.89 1.30
CA LEU A 148 -10.68 13.82 1.42
C LEU A 148 -12.03 13.20 1.01
N ILE A 149 -12.04 12.36 -0.02
CA ILE A 149 -13.23 11.59 -0.41
C ILE A 149 -13.64 10.65 0.71
N ASN A 150 -12.69 9.92 1.30
CA ASN A 150 -12.97 8.98 2.39
C ASN A 150 -13.41 9.67 3.69
N LEU A 151 -12.92 10.88 3.94
CA LEU A 151 -13.30 11.69 5.11
C LEU A 151 -14.65 12.42 4.93
N GLY A 152 -15.31 12.32 3.78
CA GLY A 152 -16.58 13.00 3.53
C GLY A 152 -16.44 14.51 3.30
N PHE A 153 -15.30 14.95 2.77
CA PHE A 153 -15.04 16.34 2.36
C PHE A 153 -15.14 17.40 3.50
N PRO A 154 -14.38 17.26 4.60
CA PRO A 154 -14.43 18.20 5.73
C PRO A 154 -14.15 19.63 5.28
N LYS A 155 -15.12 20.53 5.44
CA LYS A 155 -15.03 21.95 5.01
C LYS A 155 -14.33 22.85 6.02
N ASP A 156 -14.33 22.47 7.28
CA ASP A 156 -13.75 23.29 8.35
C ASP A 156 -12.21 23.32 8.32
N ASN A 157 -11.60 22.32 7.68
CA ASN A 157 -10.13 22.15 7.64
C ASN A 157 -9.52 22.37 6.26
N TYR A 158 -10.35 22.40 5.22
CA TYR A 158 -9.90 22.42 3.84
C TYR A 158 -10.77 23.34 3.02
N ARG A 159 -10.14 24.02 2.07
CA ARG A 159 -10.84 24.82 1.06
C ARG A 159 -10.23 24.63 -0.31
N LEU A 160 -10.95 25.13 -1.31
CA LEU A 160 -10.49 25.13 -2.69
C LEU A 160 -9.93 26.50 -3.06
N LEU A 161 -8.68 26.53 -3.52
CA LEU A 161 -8.01 27.72 -4.00
C LEU A 161 -7.40 27.48 -5.38
N CYS A 162 -7.15 28.53 -6.14
CA CYS A 162 -6.24 28.41 -7.28
C CYS A 162 -4.78 28.33 -6.79
N PHE A 163 -3.87 27.81 -7.61
CA PHE A 163 -2.46 27.65 -7.27
C PHE A 163 -1.82 28.97 -6.81
N ASN A 164 -2.16 30.09 -7.45
CA ASN A 164 -1.63 31.40 -7.10
C ASN A 164 -2.14 31.86 -5.72
N CYS A 165 -3.42 31.69 -5.42
CA CYS A 165 -3.95 32.05 -4.09
C CYS A 165 -3.40 31.16 -2.98
N ASN A 166 -3.25 29.86 -3.24
CA ASN A 166 -2.66 28.92 -2.28
C ASN A 166 -1.19 29.29 -2.00
N ILE A 167 -0.38 29.47 -3.04
CA ILE A 167 1.04 29.76 -2.87
C ILE A 167 1.27 31.12 -2.21
N THR A 168 0.52 32.17 -2.56
CA THR A 168 0.70 33.49 -1.93
C THR A 168 0.37 33.43 -0.45
N ARG A 169 -0.68 32.71 -0.06
CA ARG A 169 -1.04 32.53 1.35
C ARG A 169 0.03 31.77 2.12
N GLY A 170 0.53 30.66 1.59
CA GLY A 170 1.59 29.90 2.24
C GLY A 170 2.94 30.63 2.26
N PHE A 171 3.20 31.51 1.29
CA PHE A 171 4.50 32.18 1.13
C PHE A 171 4.54 33.55 1.84
N TYR A 172 3.51 34.37 1.67
CA TYR A 172 3.41 35.74 2.20
C TYR A 172 2.46 35.87 3.40
N GLY A 173 1.67 34.84 3.73
CA GLY A 173 0.66 34.90 4.79
C GLY A 173 -0.67 35.52 4.35
N TYR A 174 -0.75 35.99 3.11
CA TYR A 174 -1.96 36.63 2.57
C TYR A 174 -2.07 36.42 1.06
N CYS A 175 -3.22 36.78 0.48
CA CYS A 175 -3.40 36.83 -0.97
C CYS A 175 -3.56 38.29 -1.40
N PRO A 176 -2.88 38.77 -2.47
CA PRO A 176 -3.04 40.14 -2.96
C PRO A 176 -4.47 40.55 -3.32
N HIS A 177 -5.37 39.61 -3.60
CA HIS A 177 -6.79 39.90 -3.81
C HIS A 177 -7.51 40.38 -2.51
N HIS A 178 -6.97 40.05 -1.33
CA HIS A 178 -7.51 40.41 -0.02
C HIS A 178 -6.36 40.82 0.92
N PRO A 179 -5.74 41.99 0.69
CA PRO A 179 -4.54 42.43 1.41
C PRO A 179 -4.78 42.64 2.92
N ASP A 180 -6.02 42.88 3.32
CA ASP A 180 -6.41 43.08 4.72
C ASP A 180 -6.52 41.75 5.49
N ASN A 181 -6.67 40.62 4.79
CA ASN A 181 -6.78 39.28 5.38
C ASN A 181 -5.38 38.63 5.50
N LYS A 182 -4.51 39.24 6.30
CA LYS A 182 -3.20 38.69 6.65
C LYS A 182 -3.35 37.69 7.78
N GLN A 183 -2.87 36.47 7.55
CA GLN A 183 -2.71 35.51 8.63
C GLN A 183 -1.47 35.88 9.44
N ASP A 184 -1.56 35.78 10.76
CA ASP A 184 -0.40 35.84 11.64
C ASP A 184 0.44 34.57 11.45
N ILE A 185 1.31 34.61 10.45
CA ILE A 185 2.33 33.59 10.23
C ILE A 185 3.49 33.85 11.18
N SER A 186 3.32 33.51 12.45
CA SER A 186 4.43 33.22 13.37
C SER A 186 5.29 32.02 12.90
N HIS A 187 4.91 31.39 11.78
CA HIS A 187 5.64 30.30 11.16
C HIS A 187 6.83 30.82 10.34
N VAL A 188 8.00 30.79 10.97
CA VAL A 188 9.30 30.86 10.26
C VAL A 188 9.25 29.82 9.13
N PRO A 189 9.37 30.19 7.85
CA PRO A 189 9.42 29.20 6.79
C PRO A 189 10.62 28.28 7.07
N PHE A 190 10.36 26.98 7.26
CA PHE A 190 11.39 25.94 7.36
C PHE A 190 12.08 25.76 5.99
N ASN A 191 12.75 26.81 5.53
CA ASN A 191 13.69 26.78 4.43
C ASN A 191 14.93 27.54 4.88
N PRO A 192 15.90 26.86 5.53
CA PRO A 192 17.10 27.51 6.06
C PRO A 192 17.99 28.17 4.99
N GLY A 193 17.71 27.99 3.70
CA GLY A 193 18.52 28.50 2.58
C GLY A 193 17.94 29.66 1.77
N ARG A 194 16.73 30.17 2.05
CA ARG A 194 16.19 31.36 1.34
C ARG A 194 15.83 32.47 2.32
N LYS A 195 16.75 33.42 2.51
CA LYS A 195 16.41 34.76 3.01
C LYS A 195 15.44 35.38 2.00
N ARG A 196 14.22 35.73 2.42
CA ARG A 196 13.29 36.47 1.56
C ARG A 196 13.30 37.92 2.00
N THR A 197 13.82 38.77 1.13
CA THR A 197 13.60 40.22 1.14
C THR A 197 12.16 40.48 0.72
N VAL A 198 11.22 40.44 1.65
CA VAL A 198 10.03 41.29 1.51
C VAL A 198 10.39 42.60 2.19
N GLN A 199 10.92 43.55 1.41
CA GLN A 199 10.82 44.94 1.82
C GLN A 199 9.32 45.23 1.91
N ALA A 200 8.88 45.63 3.09
CA ALA A 200 7.56 46.22 3.24
C ALA A 200 7.52 47.40 2.27
N PHE A 201 6.62 47.35 1.28
CA PHE A 201 6.28 48.55 0.55
C PHE A 201 5.60 49.47 1.55
N SER A 202 6.32 50.56 1.86
CA SER A 202 5.89 51.73 2.62
C SER A 202 4.73 52.43 1.95
#